data_AF-A0A6N7Q4A3-F1
#
_entry.id   AF-A0A6N7Q4A3-F1
#
_cell.length_a   1.000
_cell.length_b   1.000
_cell.length_c   1.000
_cell.angle_alpha   90.00
_cell.angle_beta   90.00
_cell.angle_gamma   90.00
#
_symmetry.space_group_name_H-M   'P 1'
#
loop_
_entity.id
_entity.type
_entity.pdbx_description
1 polymer ?
#
loop_
_entity_poly.entity_id
_entity_poly.type
_entity_poly.pdbx_seq_one_letter_code
_entity_poly.pdbx_strand_id
1 'polypeptide(L)'
;MNGKVELIGALGHAANAGAARIWLFVDDVDATFLSTPEERLAASTFFSACRNLCSMVEGLTVRASVRTDVWTILAQADESLDKCEQYMLDLAWSTLETGQILERKILSYFRRQYPHDSRYSELEPRKDGGAIFGLVFHEPFYWNRKPLEAFRPIHILSAGRPRWAAQLCKMAGRSAAKVGRNRITLKHITSQLREYGEARIDDLYKEHRHQCSNLEGLIEGFAGGAKRYVTHDLLNRIANKVFREVGMPEIDGVKAGAIEVAHFLFRIGFICARDDSDPTVSLGFVRFEDRPNLLRTRANLDDGLDWEIHPSYRKVLRIGSSDDIDE
;
A
#
# COMPACT_ATOMS: atom_id res chain seq x y z
N MET A 1 36.27 0.53 -12.09
CA MET A 1 36.75 -0.73 -11.47
C MET A 1 37.46 -0.50 -10.13
N ASN A 2 38.21 0.59 -9.93
CA ASN A 2 38.96 0.82 -8.68
C ASN A 2 38.10 1.02 -7.41
N GLY A 3 36.93 1.68 -7.49
CA GLY A 3 36.07 1.88 -6.31
C GLY A 3 35.40 0.62 -5.75
N LYS A 4 35.23 -0.44 -6.57
CA LYS A 4 34.70 -1.74 -6.09
C LYS A 4 35.72 -2.49 -5.23
N VAL A 5 37.01 -2.29 -5.47
CA VAL A 5 38.10 -2.98 -4.76
C VAL A 5 38.32 -2.36 -3.38
N GLU A 6 38.15 -1.04 -3.25
CA GLU A 6 38.33 -0.33 -1.97
C GLU A 6 37.22 -0.62 -0.95
N LEU A 7 35.95 -0.72 -1.38
CA LEU A 7 34.84 -1.02 -0.45
C LEU A 7 34.92 -2.46 0.07
N ILE A 8 35.26 -3.42 -0.79
CA ILE A 8 35.46 -4.83 -0.42
C ILE A 8 36.70 -4.96 0.49
N GLY A 9 37.78 -4.23 0.20
CA GLY A 9 38.97 -4.17 1.05
C GLY A 9 38.69 -3.57 2.43
N ALA A 10 37.91 -2.49 2.51
CA ALA A 10 37.56 -1.85 3.78
C ALA A 10 36.61 -2.71 4.64
N LEU A 11 35.60 -3.32 4.02
CA LEU A 11 34.69 -4.24 4.71
C LEU A 11 35.40 -5.54 5.12
N GLY A 12 36.28 -6.06 4.27
CA GLY A 12 37.09 -7.24 4.56
C GLY A 12 38.11 -7.00 5.68
N HIS A 13 38.74 -5.82 5.74
CA HIS A 13 39.65 -5.48 6.85
C HIS A 13 38.92 -5.27 8.18
N ALA A 14 37.73 -4.67 8.17
CA ALA A 14 36.93 -4.50 9.38
C ALA A 14 36.38 -5.85 9.91
N ALA A 15 36.03 -6.78 9.02
CA ALA A 15 35.56 -8.11 9.39
C ALA A 15 36.69 -9.05 9.85
N ASN A 16 37.85 -9.03 9.17
CA ASN A 16 38.99 -9.92 9.46
C ASN A 16 39.80 -9.52 10.71
N ALA A 17 39.54 -8.37 11.32
CA ALA A 17 40.17 -7.96 12.58
C ALA A 17 39.59 -8.66 13.83
N GLY A 18 38.63 -9.58 13.65
CA GLY A 18 38.01 -10.35 14.73
C GLY A 18 36.65 -9.77 15.14
N ALA A 19 35.58 -10.46 14.72
CA ALA A 19 34.23 -10.45 15.28
C ALA A 19 33.32 -9.21 15.09
N ALA A 20 33.60 -8.30 14.15
CA ALA A 20 32.64 -7.23 13.83
C ALA A 20 31.55 -7.73 12.86
N ARG A 21 30.33 -7.97 13.37
CA ARG A 21 29.15 -8.17 12.50
C ARG A 21 28.72 -6.83 11.93
N ILE A 22 28.78 -6.68 10.61
CA ILE A 22 28.40 -5.45 9.91
C ILE A 22 26.98 -5.62 9.38
N TRP A 23 26.09 -4.70 9.75
CA TRP A 23 24.73 -4.62 9.22
C TRP A 23 24.61 -3.43 8.28
N LEU A 24 24.38 -3.71 6.99
CA LEU A 24 24.10 -2.71 5.99
C LEU A 24 22.59 -2.68 5.73
N PHE A 25 21.96 -1.54 6.00
CA PHE A 25 20.57 -1.29 5.67
C PHE A 25 20.52 -0.38 4.44
N VAL A 26 19.84 -0.83 3.40
CA VAL A 26 19.63 -0.09 2.16
C VAL A 26 18.14 0.06 1.95
N ASP A 27 17.65 1.29 1.90
CA ASP A 27 16.25 1.57 1.62
C ASP A 27 16.14 2.28 0.25
N ASP A 28 14.93 2.33 -0.31
CA ASP A 28 14.62 3.05 -1.55
C ASP A 28 15.54 2.69 -2.74
N VAL A 29 15.87 1.40 -2.89
CA VAL A 29 16.68 0.90 -4.03
C VAL A 29 16.01 1.21 -5.37
N ASP A 30 14.69 1.28 -5.37
CA ASP A 30 13.81 1.55 -6.50
C ASP A 30 13.27 2.99 -6.52
N ALA A 31 13.96 3.92 -5.85
CA ALA A 31 13.65 5.34 -5.96
C ALA A 31 13.60 5.76 -7.43
N THR A 32 12.45 6.28 -7.87
CA THR A 32 12.21 6.72 -9.25
C THR A 32 12.26 5.62 -10.33
N PHE A 33 12.04 4.35 -9.95
CA PHE A 33 12.08 3.22 -10.88
C PHE A 33 11.08 3.32 -12.06
N LEU A 34 11.63 3.24 -13.26
CA LEU A 34 10.96 3.03 -14.54
C LEU A 34 11.16 1.60 -15.01
N SER A 35 10.14 1.01 -15.61
CA SER A 35 10.25 -0.33 -16.22
C SER A 35 10.97 -0.29 -17.58
N THR A 36 12.17 0.29 -17.63
CA THR A 36 13.08 0.20 -18.78
C THR A 36 13.99 -1.02 -18.66
N PRO A 37 14.51 -1.58 -19.77
CA PRO A 37 15.47 -2.69 -19.70
C PRO A 37 16.70 -2.39 -18.83
N GLU A 38 17.22 -1.17 -18.91
CA GLU A 38 18.41 -0.73 -18.19
C GLU A 38 18.19 -0.66 -16.68
N GLU A 39 17.07 -0.05 -16.24
CA GLU A 39 16.76 0.06 -14.81
C GLU A 39 16.37 -1.28 -14.19
N ARG A 40 15.62 -2.12 -14.92
CA ARG A 40 15.36 -3.50 -14.49
C ARG A 40 16.67 -4.25 -14.26
N LEU A 41 17.59 -4.19 -15.22
CA LEU A 41 18.88 -4.87 -15.10
C LEU A 41 19.70 -4.31 -13.92
N ALA A 42 19.72 -2.99 -13.73
CA ALA A 42 20.44 -2.36 -12.62
C ALA A 42 19.89 -2.81 -11.25
N ALA A 43 18.58 -2.77 -11.06
CA ALA A 43 17.92 -3.18 -9.82
C ALA A 43 18.05 -4.70 -9.57
N SER A 44 17.86 -5.55 -10.58
CA SER A 44 18.08 -7.00 -10.45
C SER A 44 19.53 -7.33 -10.10
N THR A 45 20.49 -6.68 -10.77
CA THR A 45 21.91 -6.89 -10.50
C THR A 45 22.31 -6.42 -9.10
N PHE A 46 21.64 -5.40 -8.54
CA PHE A 46 21.86 -4.97 -7.16
C PHE A 46 21.60 -6.08 -6.15
N PHE A 47 20.47 -6.79 -6.25
CA PHE A 47 20.13 -7.89 -5.33
C PHE A 47 21.08 -9.07 -5.49
N SER A 48 21.39 -9.44 -6.73
CA SER A 48 22.40 -10.47 -7.04
C SER A 48 23.78 -10.08 -6.49
N ALA A 49 24.17 -8.81 -6.56
CA ALA A 49 25.43 -8.32 -6.00
C ALA A 49 25.42 -8.37 -4.46
N CYS A 50 24.31 -8.02 -3.80
CA CYS A 50 24.18 -8.12 -2.34
C CYS A 50 24.35 -9.57 -1.88
N ARG A 51 23.66 -10.53 -2.55
CA ARG A 51 23.81 -11.96 -2.28
C ARG A 51 25.27 -12.41 -2.41
N ASN A 52 25.93 -12.03 -3.50
CA ASN A 52 27.33 -12.40 -3.75
C ASN A 52 28.26 -11.81 -2.68
N LEU A 53 28.08 -10.53 -2.30
CA LEU A 53 28.89 -9.89 -1.25
C LEU A 53 28.74 -10.59 0.10
N CYS A 54 27.51 -10.92 0.50
CA CYS A 54 27.26 -11.68 1.74
C CYS A 54 27.91 -13.06 1.74
N SER A 55 28.11 -13.68 0.57
CA SER A 55 28.80 -14.98 0.48
C SER A 55 30.34 -14.87 0.52
N MET A 56 30.88 -13.70 0.16
CA MET A 56 32.33 -13.47 0.10
C MET A 56 32.88 -12.81 1.37
N VAL A 57 32.05 -12.06 2.12
CA VAL A 57 32.47 -11.30 3.29
C VAL A 57 31.81 -11.89 4.53
N GLU A 58 32.60 -12.63 5.32
CA GLU A 58 32.15 -13.16 6.59
C GLU A 58 31.74 -12.01 7.54
N GLY A 59 30.62 -12.18 8.24
CA GLY A 59 30.11 -11.18 9.17
C GLY A 59 29.30 -10.03 8.54
N LEU A 60 29.20 -9.93 7.20
CA LEU A 60 28.35 -8.96 6.51
C LEU A 60 26.90 -9.46 6.44
N THR A 61 25.96 -8.61 6.85
CA THR A 61 24.52 -8.81 6.67
C THR A 61 23.93 -7.60 5.95
N VAL A 62 23.29 -7.82 4.80
CA VAL A 62 22.59 -6.77 4.06
C VAL A 62 21.08 -6.94 4.25
N ARG A 63 20.40 -5.84 4.56
CA ARG A 63 18.94 -5.71 4.56
C ARG A 63 18.57 -4.62 3.56
N ALA A 64 18.00 -5.03 2.43
CA ALA A 64 17.53 -4.11 1.41
C ALA A 64 15.99 -4.16 1.32
N SER A 65 15.36 -3.02 1.09
CA SER A 65 13.94 -2.91 0.76
C SER A 65 13.74 -2.47 -0.69
N VAL A 66 12.63 -2.94 -1.26
CA VAL A 66 12.13 -2.57 -2.59
C VAL A 66 10.61 -2.62 -2.53
N ARG A 67 9.93 -1.73 -3.26
CA ARG A 67 8.47 -1.79 -3.34
C ARG A 67 8.01 -3.09 -4.00
N THR A 68 6.88 -3.61 -3.54
CA THR A 68 6.40 -4.92 -3.98
C THR A 68 6.06 -4.94 -5.47
N ASP A 69 5.46 -3.87 -6.00
CA ASP A 69 5.17 -3.74 -7.44
C ASP A 69 6.44 -3.81 -8.29
N VAL A 70 7.53 -3.16 -7.83
CA VAL A 70 8.84 -3.21 -8.49
C VAL A 70 9.44 -4.60 -8.42
N TRP A 71 9.44 -5.22 -7.24
CA TRP A 71 9.94 -6.60 -7.12
C TRP A 71 9.21 -7.55 -8.08
N THR A 72 7.88 -7.47 -8.14
CA THR A 72 7.09 -8.31 -9.05
C THR A 72 7.49 -8.10 -10.53
N ILE A 73 7.82 -6.87 -10.93
CA ILE A 73 8.36 -6.59 -12.28
C ILE A 73 9.74 -7.23 -12.47
N LEU A 74 10.65 -7.07 -11.50
CA LEU A 74 12.01 -7.58 -11.58
C LEU A 74 12.04 -9.11 -11.65
N ALA A 75 11.29 -9.78 -10.77
CA ALA A 75 11.19 -11.24 -10.72
C ALA A 75 10.64 -11.85 -12.03
N GLN A 76 9.74 -11.14 -12.72
CA GLN A 76 9.24 -11.59 -14.02
C GLN A 76 10.23 -11.34 -15.18
N ALA A 77 11.19 -10.43 -15.01
CA ALA A 77 12.10 -10.00 -16.06
C ALA A 77 13.49 -10.67 -16.00
N ASP A 78 13.93 -11.14 -14.83
CA ASP A 78 15.27 -11.68 -14.62
C ASP A 78 15.24 -12.97 -13.77
N GLU A 79 15.39 -14.11 -14.43
CA GLU A 79 15.47 -15.45 -13.82
C GLU A 79 16.59 -15.58 -12.77
N SER A 80 17.63 -14.75 -12.83
CA SER A 80 18.71 -14.80 -11.82
C SER A 80 18.21 -14.46 -10.40
N LEU A 81 17.06 -13.79 -10.30
CA LEU A 81 16.43 -13.41 -9.05
C LEU A 81 15.68 -14.53 -8.33
N ASP A 82 15.41 -15.68 -8.97
CA ASP A 82 14.83 -16.87 -8.32
C ASP A 82 15.65 -17.28 -7.08
N LYS A 83 16.96 -17.09 -7.16
CA LYS A 83 17.88 -17.39 -6.06
C LYS A 83 17.73 -16.38 -4.91
N CYS A 84 17.29 -15.16 -5.19
CA CYS A 84 17.08 -14.12 -4.19
C CYS A 84 15.74 -14.25 -3.46
N GLU A 85 14.72 -14.88 -4.08
CA GLU A 85 13.39 -15.07 -3.48
C GLU A 85 13.43 -15.69 -2.08
N GLN A 86 14.32 -16.66 -1.85
CA GLN A 86 14.47 -17.32 -0.54
C GLN A 86 14.87 -16.37 0.61
N TYR A 87 15.38 -15.17 0.29
CA TYR A 87 15.78 -14.17 1.27
C TYR A 87 14.72 -13.08 1.48
N MET A 88 13.61 -13.16 0.74
CA MET A 88 12.58 -12.16 0.80
C MET A 88 11.67 -12.33 1.99
N LEU A 89 11.18 -11.19 2.44
CA LEU A 89 10.12 -11.10 3.43
C LEU A 89 9.13 -10.06 2.92
N ASP A 90 7.97 -10.53 2.48
CA ASP A 90 6.89 -9.65 2.06
C ASP A 90 6.31 -8.92 3.27
N LEU A 91 6.36 -7.59 3.23
CA LEU A 91 5.77 -6.74 4.24
C LEU A 91 4.33 -6.41 3.86
N ALA A 92 3.43 -7.34 4.14
CA ALA A 92 2.00 -7.16 4.02
C ALA A 92 1.32 -7.33 5.38
N TRP A 93 0.21 -6.63 5.58
CA TRP A 93 -0.59 -6.73 6.80
C TRP A 93 -1.99 -7.13 6.42
N SER A 94 -2.45 -8.24 6.97
CA SER A 94 -3.86 -8.61 6.95
C SER A 94 -4.72 -7.61 7.74
N THR A 95 -6.03 -7.67 7.54
CA THR A 95 -7.00 -6.91 8.34
C THR A 95 -6.83 -7.18 9.85
N LEU A 96 -6.57 -8.43 10.23
CA LEU A 96 -6.35 -8.82 11.63
C LEU A 96 -5.05 -8.22 12.17
N GLU A 97 -3.95 -8.27 11.43
CA GLU A 97 -2.67 -7.69 11.85
C GLU A 97 -2.74 -6.17 11.95
N THR A 98 -3.50 -5.51 11.08
CA THR A 98 -3.81 -4.08 11.22
C THR A 98 -4.52 -3.80 12.55
N GLY A 99 -5.50 -4.63 12.91
CA GLY A 99 -6.15 -4.59 14.22
C GLY A 99 -5.15 -4.74 15.36
N GLN A 100 -4.26 -5.73 15.31
CA GLN A 100 -3.23 -5.96 16.33
C GLN A 100 -2.23 -4.79 16.44
N ILE A 101 -1.85 -4.17 15.33
CA ILE A 101 -0.97 -2.98 15.32
C ILE A 101 -1.65 -1.81 16.02
N LEU A 102 -2.92 -1.55 15.71
CA LEU A 102 -3.70 -0.47 16.32
C LEU A 102 -3.92 -0.73 17.81
N GLU A 103 -4.33 -1.94 18.18
CA GLU A 103 -4.51 -2.40 19.56
C GLU A 103 -3.23 -2.15 20.40
N ARG A 104 -2.09 -2.64 19.92
CA ARG A 104 -0.79 -2.45 20.60
C ARG A 104 -0.42 -0.97 20.70
N LYS A 105 -0.70 -0.17 19.67
CA LYS A 105 -0.45 1.29 19.71
C LYS A 105 -1.30 1.98 20.78
N ILE A 106 -2.59 1.65 20.87
CA ILE A 106 -3.50 2.21 21.88
C ILE A 106 -3.02 1.85 23.27
N LEU A 107 -2.85 0.55 23.54
CA LEU A 107 -2.44 0.07 24.86
C LEU A 107 -1.07 0.61 25.28
N SER A 108 -0.12 0.65 24.35
CA SER A 108 1.22 1.19 24.58
C SER A 108 1.17 2.68 24.97
N TYR A 109 0.26 3.46 24.40
CA TYR A 109 0.04 4.85 24.83
C TYR A 109 -0.50 4.91 26.26
N PHE A 110 -1.59 4.20 26.55
CA PHE A 110 -2.23 4.25 27.88
C PHE A 110 -1.30 3.75 28.99
N ARG A 111 -0.54 2.67 28.77
CA ARG A 111 0.44 2.18 29.74
C ARG A 111 1.58 3.16 30.02
N ARG A 112 2.00 3.94 29.01
CA ARG A 112 3.03 4.98 29.22
C ARG A 112 2.49 6.20 29.95
N GLN A 113 1.27 6.63 29.63
CA GLN A 113 0.69 7.84 30.21
C GLN A 113 0.08 7.61 31.61
N TYR A 114 -0.39 6.39 31.87
CA TYR A 114 -1.08 6.00 33.10
C TYR A 114 -0.52 4.68 33.65
N PRO A 115 0.78 4.64 34.04
CA PRO A 115 1.48 3.40 34.37
C PRO A 115 0.93 2.67 35.62
N HIS A 116 0.24 3.38 36.50
CA HIS A 116 -0.32 2.83 37.76
C HIS A 116 -1.83 2.60 37.72
N ASP A 117 -2.47 2.82 36.57
CA ASP A 117 -3.91 2.64 36.43
C ASP A 117 -4.22 1.20 35.98
N SER A 118 -4.78 0.41 36.90
CA SER A 118 -5.13 -1.00 36.66
C SER A 118 -6.09 -1.20 35.50
N ARG A 119 -6.87 -0.18 35.13
CA ARG A 119 -7.76 -0.21 33.95
C ARG A 119 -7.00 -0.41 32.65
N TYR A 120 -5.70 -0.13 32.61
CA TYR A 120 -4.86 -0.25 31.41
C TYR A 120 -3.67 -1.19 31.60
N SER A 121 -3.08 -1.26 32.80
CA SER A 121 -1.91 -2.11 33.03
C SER A 121 -2.24 -3.59 32.90
N GLU A 122 -3.44 -4.01 33.30
CA GLU A 122 -3.90 -5.40 33.30
C GLU A 122 -4.43 -5.90 31.95
N LEU A 123 -4.69 -5.01 30.98
CA LEU A 123 -5.22 -5.40 29.66
C LEU A 123 -4.17 -6.14 28.82
N GLU A 124 -4.55 -7.26 28.22
CA GLU A 124 -3.68 -8.07 27.36
C GLU A 124 -4.11 -7.98 25.90
N PRO A 125 -3.21 -7.61 24.96
CA PRO A 125 -3.51 -7.66 23.54
C PRO A 125 -3.99 -9.05 23.10
N ARG A 126 -4.86 -9.11 22.08
CA ARG A 126 -5.56 -10.31 21.57
C ARG A 126 -6.64 -10.88 22.51
N LYS A 127 -6.44 -10.83 23.82
CA LYS A 127 -7.43 -11.29 24.80
C LYS A 127 -8.49 -10.22 25.08
N ASP A 128 -8.05 -8.98 25.32
CA ASP A 128 -8.90 -7.87 25.73
C ASP A 128 -9.11 -6.85 24.60
N GLY A 129 -9.01 -7.29 23.34
CA GLY A 129 -9.02 -6.39 22.17
C GLY A 129 -10.22 -5.46 22.12
N GLY A 130 -11.44 -5.96 22.36
CA GLY A 130 -12.63 -5.11 22.41
C GLY A 130 -12.58 -4.05 23.52
N ALA A 131 -12.04 -4.38 24.69
CA ALA A 131 -11.86 -3.41 25.77
C ALA A 131 -10.81 -2.35 25.40
N ILE A 132 -9.69 -2.76 24.78
CA ILE A 132 -8.63 -1.87 24.32
C ILE A 132 -9.14 -0.92 23.23
N PHE A 133 -9.83 -1.44 22.21
CA PHE A 133 -10.46 -0.60 21.17
C PHE A 133 -11.52 0.33 21.76
N GLY A 134 -12.31 -0.16 22.72
CA GLY A 134 -13.31 0.62 23.45
C GLY A 134 -12.76 1.82 24.25
N LEU A 135 -11.44 1.88 24.50
CA LEU A 135 -10.80 3.06 25.07
C LEU A 135 -10.84 4.27 24.11
N VAL A 136 -10.80 4.02 22.80
CA VAL A 136 -10.64 5.05 21.77
C VAL A 136 -11.84 5.12 20.83
N PHE A 137 -12.47 3.98 20.53
CA PHE A 137 -13.54 3.87 19.55
C PHE A 137 -14.88 3.58 20.21
N HIS A 138 -15.93 4.11 19.62
CA HIS A 138 -17.31 3.75 19.93
C HIS A 138 -17.77 2.70 18.92
N GLU A 139 -17.48 1.45 19.25
CA GLU A 139 -17.87 0.27 18.45
C GLU A 139 -19.31 -0.19 18.76
N PRO A 140 -19.95 -0.93 17.83
CA PRO A 140 -19.47 -1.28 16.49
C PRO A 140 -19.57 -0.11 15.50
N PHE A 141 -18.80 -0.17 14.41
CA PHE A 141 -19.02 0.67 13.25
C PHE A 141 -20.04 0.01 12.33
N TYR A 142 -21.07 0.74 11.92
CA TYR A 142 -22.05 0.26 10.96
C TYR A 142 -21.59 0.63 9.55
N TRP A 143 -21.13 -0.36 8.79
CA TRP A 143 -20.65 -0.20 7.41
C TRP A 143 -21.52 -1.06 6.49
N ASN A 144 -22.17 -0.42 5.53
CA ASN A 144 -23.29 -0.94 4.75
C ASN A 144 -24.30 -1.71 5.62
N ARG A 145 -24.76 -1.06 6.70
CA ARG A 145 -25.67 -1.61 7.72
C ARG A 145 -25.17 -2.86 8.46
N LYS A 146 -23.94 -3.31 8.22
CA LYS A 146 -23.31 -4.43 8.93
C LYS A 146 -22.46 -3.89 10.09
N PRO A 147 -22.60 -4.43 11.31
CA PRO A 147 -21.72 -4.08 12.41
C PRO A 147 -20.33 -4.69 12.16
N LEU A 148 -19.30 -3.86 12.21
CA LEU A 148 -17.90 -4.24 12.09
C LEU A 148 -17.08 -3.66 13.24
N GLU A 149 -16.01 -4.36 13.60
CA GLU A 149 -14.95 -3.82 14.45
C GLU A 149 -14.26 -2.63 13.75
N ALA A 150 -13.85 -1.61 14.50
CA ALA A 150 -13.35 -0.36 13.96
C ALA A 150 -12.13 -0.56 13.04
N PHE A 151 -11.28 -1.55 13.35
CA PHE A 151 -10.07 -1.81 12.57
C PHE A 151 -10.35 -2.29 11.13
N ARG A 152 -11.53 -2.86 10.84
CA ARG A 152 -11.87 -3.36 9.49
C ARG A 152 -12.04 -2.20 8.49
N PRO A 153 -12.94 -1.22 8.69
CA PRO A 153 -12.99 -0.02 7.84
C PRO A 153 -11.65 0.73 7.78
N ILE A 154 -10.94 0.84 8.90
CA ILE A 154 -9.64 1.53 8.95
C ILE A 154 -8.62 0.82 8.05
N HIS A 155 -8.55 -0.51 8.10
CA HIS A 155 -7.67 -1.30 7.23
C HIS A 155 -7.91 -0.98 5.75
N ILE A 156 -9.17 -1.01 5.32
CA ILE A 156 -9.56 -0.76 3.94
C ILE A 156 -9.24 0.68 3.52
N LEU A 157 -9.67 1.66 4.29
CA LEU A 157 -9.40 3.07 4.00
C LEU A 157 -7.89 3.39 3.99
N SER A 158 -7.08 2.57 4.65
CA SER A 158 -5.62 2.69 4.68
C SER A 158 -4.87 1.84 3.66
N ALA A 159 -5.57 1.11 2.77
CA ALA A 159 -4.95 0.12 1.87
C ALA A 159 -4.06 -0.90 2.63
N GLY A 160 -4.39 -1.19 3.88
CA GLY A 160 -3.57 -1.99 4.80
C GLY A 160 -2.24 -1.37 5.21
N ARG A 161 -1.93 -0.12 4.84
CA ARG A 161 -0.68 0.56 5.17
C ARG A 161 -0.74 1.12 6.61
N PRO A 162 0.10 0.65 7.57
CA PRO A 162 0.01 1.06 8.97
C PRO A 162 0.16 2.57 9.21
N ARG A 163 1.00 3.25 8.40
CA ARG A 163 1.19 4.71 8.44
C ARG A 163 -0.11 5.44 8.11
N TRP A 164 -0.81 5.00 7.07
CA TRP A 164 -2.07 5.57 6.62
C TRP A 164 -3.18 5.34 7.66
N ALA A 165 -3.26 4.13 8.24
CA ALA A 165 -4.19 3.82 9.32
C ALA A 165 -4.00 4.74 10.54
N ALA A 166 -2.75 4.92 10.99
CA ALA A 166 -2.43 5.81 12.11
C ALA A 166 -2.78 7.27 11.83
N GLN A 167 -2.54 7.75 10.61
CA GLN A 167 -2.91 9.11 10.20
C GLN A 167 -4.44 9.30 10.21
N LEU A 168 -5.20 8.35 9.67
CA LEU A 168 -6.65 8.39 9.67
C LEU A 168 -7.20 8.44 11.10
N CYS A 169 -6.70 7.59 11.99
CA CYS A 169 -7.08 7.59 13.41
C CYS A 169 -6.77 8.93 14.09
N LYS A 170 -5.60 9.54 13.79
CA LYS A 170 -5.22 10.85 14.32
C LYS A 170 -6.18 11.96 13.87
N MET A 171 -6.55 11.97 12.58
CA MET A 171 -7.51 12.93 12.04
C MET A 171 -8.89 12.74 12.66
N ALA A 172 -9.37 11.50 12.75
CA ALA A 172 -10.65 11.17 13.35
C ALA A 172 -10.70 11.52 14.85
N GLY A 173 -9.61 11.31 15.59
CA GLY A 173 -9.49 11.72 16.99
C GLY A 173 -9.58 13.23 17.17
N ARG A 174 -8.91 14.01 16.31
CA ARG A 174 -9.05 15.48 16.29
C ARG A 174 -10.48 15.91 15.97
N SER A 175 -11.13 15.24 15.01
CA SER A 175 -12.53 15.49 14.66
C SER A 175 -13.46 15.24 15.86
N ALA A 176 -13.29 14.13 16.58
CA ALA A 176 -14.05 13.80 17.78
C ALA A 176 -13.87 14.85 18.90
N ALA A 177 -12.62 15.26 19.15
CA ALA A 177 -12.30 16.26 20.17
C ALA A 177 -12.92 17.64 19.85
N LYS A 178 -12.94 18.06 18.59
CA LYS A 178 -13.57 19.32 18.15
C LYS A 178 -15.07 19.39 18.48
N VAL A 179 -15.77 18.26 18.51
CA VAL A 179 -17.20 18.17 18.84
C VAL A 179 -17.44 17.68 20.28
N GLY A 180 -16.42 17.73 21.14
CA GLY A 180 -16.52 17.37 22.56
C GLY A 180 -16.75 15.88 22.84
N ARG A 181 -16.39 14.99 21.90
CA ARG A 181 -16.54 13.53 22.05
C ARG A 181 -15.23 12.89 22.50
N ASN A 182 -15.34 12.00 23.49
CA ASN A 182 -14.19 11.26 24.05
C ASN A 182 -13.84 9.98 23.27
N ARG A 183 -14.67 9.55 22.32
CA ARG A 183 -14.46 8.36 21.50
C ARG A 183 -14.73 8.63 20.02
N ILE A 184 -13.97 7.96 19.17
CA ILE A 184 -14.05 8.03 17.72
C ILE A 184 -15.23 7.16 17.25
N THR A 185 -16.10 7.74 16.42
CA THR A 185 -17.19 7.04 15.74
C THR A 185 -16.87 6.96 14.25
N LEU A 186 -17.59 6.13 13.49
CA LEU A 186 -17.46 6.09 12.04
C LEU A 186 -17.70 7.48 11.41
N LYS A 187 -18.63 8.28 11.94
CA LYS A 187 -18.89 9.66 11.47
C LYS A 187 -17.67 10.56 11.58
N HIS A 188 -16.87 10.40 12.64
CA HIS A 188 -15.63 11.14 12.78
C HIS A 188 -14.61 10.73 11.72
N ILE A 189 -14.57 9.47 11.31
CA ILE A 189 -13.71 8.99 10.21
C ILE A 189 -14.22 9.51 8.86
N THR A 190 -15.49 9.29 8.54
CA THR A 190 -16.07 9.65 7.23
C THR A 190 -16.00 11.15 6.96
N SER A 191 -16.13 11.98 8.00
CA SER A 191 -15.95 13.44 7.91
C SER A 191 -14.56 13.87 7.43
N GLN A 192 -13.53 13.03 7.60
CA GLN A 192 -12.13 13.35 7.26
C GLN A 192 -11.72 12.79 5.90
N LEU A 193 -12.55 11.99 5.23
CA LEU A 193 -12.16 11.26 4.02
C LEU A 193 -11.78 12.15 2.85
N ARG A 194 -12.24 13.42 2.82
CA ARG A 194 -11.81 14.37 1.80
C ARG A 194 -10.35 14.77 1.97
N GLU A 195 -10.01 15.37 3.11
CA GLU A 195 -8.62 15.79 3.44
C GLU A 195 -7.67 14.59 3.48
N TYR A 196 -8.15 13.45 4.00
CA TYR A 196 -7.38 12.22 4.01
C TYR A 196 -7.10 11.74 2.57
N GLY A 197 -8.11 11.73 1.71
CA GLY A 197 -7.98 11.35 0.30
C GLY A 197 -7.04 12.26 -0.49
N GLU A 198 -7.09 13.57 -0.26
CA GLU A 198 -6.14 14.54 -0.84
C GLU A 198 -4.70 14.14 -0.50
N ALA A 199 -4.41 13.85 0.78
CA ALA A 199 -3.10 13.38 1.20
C ALA A 199 -2.71 11.98 0.67
N ARG A 200 -3.67 11.16 0.20
CA ARG A 200 -3.37 9.87 -0.46
C ARG A 200 -3.08 10.05 -1.94
N ILE A 201 -3.81 10.95 -2.60
CA ILE A 201 -3.53 11.34 -3.99
C ILE A 201 -2.14 11.98 -4.09
N ASP A 202 -1.78 12.86 -3.16
CA ASP A 202 -0.43 13.47 -3.14
C ASP A 202 0.69 12.44 -2.97
N ASP A 203 0.48 11.44 -2.10
CA ASP A 203 1.42 10.32 -1.92
C ASP A 203 1.56 9.53 -3.24
N LEU A 204 0.43 9.22 -3.90
CA LEU A 204 0.40 8.52 -5.19
C LEU A 204 1.14 9.29 -6.28
N TYR A 205 0.96 10.61 -6.36
CA TYR A 205 1.67 11.45 -7.33
C TYR A 205 3.17 11.51 -7.07
N LYS A 206 3.60 11.61 -5.82
CA LYS A 206 5.04 11.59 -5.48
C LYS A 206 5.66 10.25 -5.85
N GLU A 207 4.94 9.16 -5.60
CA GLU A 207 5.41 7.80 -5.82
C GLU A 207 5.48 7.44 -7.31
N HIS A 208 4.57 7.93 -8.16
CA HIS A 208 4.44 7.41 -9.54
C HIS A 208 4.53 8.45 -10.68
N ARG A 209 4.72 9.74 -10.40
CA ARG A 209 4.81 10.78 -11.46
C ARG A 209 5.95 10.54 -12.45
N HIS A 210 7.06 9.93 -12.02
CA HIS A 210 8.16 9.60 -12.92
C HIS A 210 7.76 8.54 -13.95
N GLN A 211 6.88 7.59 -13.57
CA GLN A 211 6.38 6.53 -14.45
C GLN A 211 5.37 7.06 -15.47
N CYS A 212 4.58 8.08 -15.12
CA CYS A 212 3.64 8.72 -16.03
C CYS A 212 3.55 10.22 -15.75
N SER A 213 4.10 11.03 -16.67
CA SER A 213 4.07 12.50 -16.57
C SER A 213 2.66 13.08 -16.47
N ASN A 214 1.70 12.37 -17.04
CA ASN A 214 0.28 12.74 -17.12
C ASN A 214 -0.59 12.12 -16.01
N LEU A 215 0.03 11.56 -14.96
CA LEU A 215 -0.67 10.84 -13.88
C LEU A 215 -1.80 11.65 -13.24
N GLU A 216 -1.61 12.94 -13.00
CA GLU A 216 -2.66 13.80 -12.43
C GLU A 216 -3.94 13.77 -13.27
N GLY A 217 -3.80 13.97 -14.59
CA GLY A 217 -4.92 13.90 -15.53
C GLY A 217 -5.53 12.50 -15.61
N LEU A 218 -4.73 11.43 -15.49
CA LEU A 218 -5.27 10.07 -15.43
C LEU A 218 -6.19 9.88 -14.23
N ILE A 219 -5.76 10.31 -13.05
CA ILE A 219 -6.53 10.19 -11.80
C ILE A 219 -7.77 11.08 -11.82
N GLU A 220 -7.63 12.36 -12.20
CA GLU A 220 -8.74 13.32 -12.28
C GLU A 220 -9.77 12.94 -13.34
N GLY A 221 -9.38 12.24 -14.40
CA GLY A 221 -10.31 11.68 -15.38
C GLY A 221 -11.34 10.71 -14.79
N PHE A 222 -11.11 10.16 -13.59
CA PHE A 222 -12.09 9.36 -12.84
C PHE A 222 -13.03 10.17 -11.95
N ALA A 223 -12.80 11.48 -11.78
CA ALA A 223 -13.63 12.33 -10.96
C ALA A 223 -15.10 12.31 -11.42
N GLY A 224 -16.01 12.31 -10.44
CA GLY A 224 -17.46 12.18 -10.64
C GLY A 224 -17.91 10.86 -11.29
N GLY A 225 -17.03 9.85 -11.37
CA GLY A 225 -17.34 8.55 -11.95
C GLY A 225 -18.04 7.58 -11.00
N ALA A 226 -18.26 6.36 -11.49
CA ALA A 226 -18.73 5.24 -10.70
C ALA A 226 -17.65 4.74 -9.73
N LYS A 227 -18.07 4.12 -8.63
CA LYS A 227 -17.18 3.48 -7.64
C LYS A 227 -16.55 2.21 -8.19
N ARG A 228 -17.30 1.48 -9.02
CA ARG A 228 -17.01 0.15 -9.54
C ARG A 228 -17.28 0.10 -11.05
N TYR A 229 -16.51 -0.70 -11.77
CA TYR A 229 -16.59 -0.91 -13.21
C TYR A 229 -16.37 -2.38 -13.52
N VAL A 230 -17.18 -2.96 -14.42
CA VAL A 230 -16.74 -4.15 -15.16
C VAL A 230 -15.61 -3.73 -16.11
N THR A 231 -14.76 -4.68 -16.53
CA THR A 231 -13.59 -4.39 -17.38
C THR A 231 -13.93 -3.59 -18.63
N HIS A 232 -15.03 -3.91 -19.32
CA HIS A 232 -15.46 -3.16 -20.50
C HIS A 232 -15.71 -1.67 -20.19
N ASP A 233 -16.39 -1.38 -19.09
CA ASP A 233 -16.74 -0.02 -18.68
C ASP A 233 -15.52 0.76 -18.19
N LEU A 234 -14.58 0.08 -17.52
CA LEU A 234 -13.30 0.66 -17.13
C LEU A 234 -12.50 1.10 -18.37
N LEU A 235 -12.35 0.22 -19.35
CA LEU A 235 -11.62 0.51 -20.58
C LEU A 235 -12.31 1.63 -21.38
N ASN A 236 -13.64 1.62 -21.44
CA ASN A 236 -14.41 2.70 -22.05
C ASN A 236 -14.23 4.03 -21.30
N ARG A 237 -14.20 4.02 -19.97
CA ARG A 237 -13.96 5.22 -19.16
C ARG A 237 -12.58 5.82 -19.47
N ILE A 238 -11.56 4.98 -19.57
CA ILE A 238 -10.20 5.40 -19.92
C ILE A 238 -10.16 5.96 -21.34
N ALA A 239 -10.62 5.18 -22.32
CA ALA A 239 -10.57 5.57 -23.73
C ALA A 239 -11.39 6.83 -24.03
N ASN A 240 -12.57 6.96 -23.42
CA ASN A 240 -13.50 8.01 -23.76
C ASN A 240 -13.41 9.22 -22.84
N LYS A 241 -12.94 9.14 -21.60
CA LYS A 241 -12.84 10.35 -20.75
C LYS A 241 -11.40 10.78 -20.58
N VAL A 242 -10.58 9.84 -20.12
CA VAL A 242 -9.18 10.12 -19.79
C VAL A 242 -8.39 10.53 -21.02
N PHE A 243 -8.47 9.78 -22.13
CA PHE A 243 -7.71 10.11 -23.34
C PHE A 243 -8.18 11.39 -24.04
N ARG A 244 -9.45 11.77 -23.90
CA ARG A 244 -9.94 13.05 -24.46
C ARG A 244 -9.34 14.25 -23.73
N GLU A 245 -9.14 14.14 -22.42
CA GLU A 245 -8.63 15.25 -21.60
C GLU A 245 -7.09 15.33 -21.63
N VAL A 246 -6.42 14.17 -21.66
CA VAL A 246 -4.98 14.07 -21.40
C VAL A 246 -4.18 13.68 -22.66
N GLY A 247 -4.85 13.24 -23.72
CA GLY A 247 -4.22 12.58 -24.85
C GLY A 247 -3.80 11.14 -24.52
N MET A 248 -3.07 10.51 -25.44
CA MET A 248 -2.53 9.17 -25.20
C MET A 248 -1.38 9.27 -24.19
N PRO A 249 -1.49 8.66 -22.99
CA PRO A 249 -0.44 8.74 -21.98
C PRO A 249 0.77 7.90 -22.36
N GLU A 250 1.90 8.25 -21.76
CA GLU A 250 3.12 7.47 -21.76
C GLU A 250 3.32 6.90 -20.36
N ILE A 251 3.53 5.58 -20.27
CA ILE A 251 3.82 4.87 -19.02
C ILE A 251 5.16 4.17 -19.21
N ASP A 252 6.11 4.42 -18.29
CA ASP A 252 7.46 3.87 -18.32
C ASP A 252 8.18 4.11 -19.67
N GLY A 253 7.94 5.26 -20.31
CA GLY A 253 8.54 5.62 -21.60
C GLY A 253 7.81 5.09 -22.83
N VAL A 254 6.67 4.41 -22.67
CA VAL A 254 5.93 3.77 -23.77
C VAL A 254 4.50 4.28 -23.86
N LYS A 255 4.02 4.55 -25.08
CA LYS A 255 2.61 4.92 -25.31
C LYS A 255 1.69 3.80 -24.84
N ALA A 256 0.75 4.15 -23.95
CA ALA A 256 -0.11 3.19 -23.29
C ALA A 256 -1.57 3.33 -23.76
N GLY A 257 -2.14 2.22 -24.25
CA GLY A 257 -3.56 2.13 -24.57
C GLY A 257 -4.41 1.93 -23.31
N ALA A 258 -5.71 1.76 -23.48
CA ALA A 258 -6.64 1.69 -22.35
C ALA A 258 -6.35 0.51 -21.41
N ILE A 259 -5.90 -0.63 -21.94
CA ILE A 259 -5.55 -1.82 -21.16
C ILE A 259 -4.28 -1.56 -20.35
N GLU A 260 -3.25 -1.01 -20.98
CA GLU A 260 -1.97 -0.68 -20.32
C GLU A 260 -2.16 0.38 -19.23
N VAL A 261 -3.05 1.35 -19.45
CA VAL A 261 -3.43 2.33 -18.42
C VAL A 261 -4.19 1.67 -17.29
N ALA A 262 -5.15 0.78 -17.58
CA ALA A 262 -5.87 0.05 -16.53
C ALA A 262 -4.91 -0.80 -15.69
N HIS A 263 -3.97 -1.51 -16.34
CA HIS A 263 -2.92 -2.29 -15.68
C HIS A 263 -2.05 -1.42 -14.78
N PHE A 264 -1.64 -0.25 -15.26
CA PHE A 264 -0.88 0.72 -14.47
C PHE A 264 -1.66 1.22 -13.26
N LEU A 265 -2.94 1.58 -13.42
CA LEU A 265 -3.79 2.02 -12.31
C LEU A 265 -3.99 0.92 -11.25
N PHE A 266 -4.02 -0.35 -11.68
CA PHE A 266 -4.05 -1.50 -10.78
C PHE A 266 -2.72 -1.68 -10.04
N ARG A 267 -1.60 -1.60 -10.78
CA ARG A 267 -0.23 -1.67 -10.25
C ARG A 267 0.03 -0.66 -9.14
N ILE A 268 -0.40 0.58 -9.32
CA ILE A 268 -0.17 1.66 -8.34
C ILE A 268 -1.22 1.68 -7.20
N GLY A 269 -2.15 0.72 -7.19
CA GLY A 269 -3.20 0.63 -6.17
C GLY A 269 -4.25 1.74 -6.23
N PHE A 270 -4.44 2.39 -7.39
CA PHE A 270 -5.55 3.32 -7.59
C PHE A 270 -6.88 2.58 -7.74
N ILE A 271 -6.87 1.49 -8.53
CA ILE A 271 -7.96 0.53 -8.60
C ILE A 271 -7.55 -0.80 -7.96
N CYS A 272 -8.51 -1.57 -7.48
CA CYS A 272 -8.31 -2.93 -6.97
C CYS A 272 -9.33 -3.87 -7.61
N ALA A 273 -8.98 -5.13 -7.79
CA ALA A 273 -9.94 -6.13 -8.25
C ALA A 273 -10.80 -6.56 -7.05
N ARG A 274 -12.12 -6.57 -7.23
CA ARG A 274 -13.09 -6.89 -6.20
C ARG A 274 -13.39 -8.37 -6.26
N ASP A 275 -13.15 -9.06 -5.15
CA ASP A 275 -13.52 -10.45 -4.97
C ASP A 275 -14.65 -10.55 -3.94
N ASP A 276 -15.86 -10.82 -4.43
CA ASP A 276 -17.06 -11.03 -3.62
C ASP A 276 -17.33 -12.55 -3.37
N SER A 277 -16.38 -13.45 -3.70
CA SER A 277 -16.55 -14.90 -3.56
C SER A 277 -16.59 -15.41 -2.11
N ASP A 278 -15.98 -14.68 -1.16
CA ASP A 278 -16.05 -14.99 0.27
C ASP A 278 -17.01 -14.03 1.00
N PRO A 279 -18.24 -14.47 1.33
CA PRO A 279 -19.21 -13.65 2.06
C PRO A 279 -18.80 -13.34 3.52
N THR A 280 -17.81 -14.05 4.09
CA THR A 280 -17.28 -13.82 5.44
C THR A 280 -16.18 -12.75 5.44
N VAL A 281 -15.42 -12.66 4.35
CA VAL A 281 -14.51 -11.55 4.05
C VAL A 281 -15.29 -10.55 3.21
N SER A 282 -16.27 -9.89 3.84
CA SER A 282 -17.16 -8.89 3.23
C SER A 282 -16.47 -7.77 2.42
N LEU A 283 -15.14 -7.72 2.38
CA LEU A 283 -14.30 -6.64 1.87
C LEU A 283 -13.04 -7.17 1.16
N GLY A 284 -13.13 -8.28 0.41
CA GLY A 284 -12.01 -8.84 -0.36
C GLY A 284 -11.55 -7.94 -1.51
N PHE A 285 -10.27 -7.61 -1.53
CA PHE A 285 -9.61 -6.94 -2.65
C PHE A 285 -8.40 -7.76 -3.07
N VAL A 286 -8.34 -8.14 -4.34
CA VAL A 286 -7.15 -8.69 -4.96
C VAL A 286 -6.27 -7.52 -5.38
N ARG A 287 -5.02 -7.52 -4.94
CA ARG A 287 -4.05 -6.48 -5.25
C ARG A 287 -3.12 -6.91 -6.38
N PHE A 288 -2.34 -5.97 -6.88
CA PHE A 288 -1.41 -6.22 -7.97
C PHE A 288 -0.40 -7.30 -7.59
N GLU A 289 0.08 -7.30 -6.36
CA GLU A 289 1.07 -8.25 -5.85
C GLU A 289 0.52 -9.69 -5.82
N ASP A 290 -0.79 -9.85 -5.62
CA ASP A 290 -1.47 -11.16 -5.56
C ASP A 290 -1.68 -11.74 -6.97
N ARG A 291 -2.06 -10.89 -7.95
CA ARG A 291 -2.40 -11.29 -9.32
C ARG A 291 -1.86 -10.29 -10.37
N PRO A 292 -0.53 -10.21 -10.57
CA PRO A 292 0.09 -9.15 -11.38
C PRO A 292 -0.19 -9.25 -12.90
N ASN A 293 -0.72 -10.39 -13.34
CA ASN A 293 -1.01 -10.68 -14.75
C ASN A 293 -2.38 -10.19 -15.22
N LEU A 294 -3.26 -9.77 -14.29
CA LEU A 294 -4.54 -9.16 -14.66
C LEU A 294 -4.31 -7.90 -15.48
N LEU A 295 -5.19 -7.60 -16.43
CA LEU A 295 -5.11 -6.47 -17.35
C LEU A 295 -3.83 -6.44 -18.21
N ARG A 296 -3.04 -7.51 -18.26
CA ARG A 296 -1.82 -7.58 -19.09
C ARG A 296 -2.07 -8.20 -20.46
N THR A 297 -3.00 -9.15 -20.56
CA THR A 297 -3.28 -9.87 -21.80
C THR A 297 -4.77 -9.92 -22.07
N ARG A 298 -5.16 -9.92 -23.35
CA ARG A 298 -6.58 -10.05 -23.74
C ARG A 298 -7.15 -11.46 -23.51
N ALA A 299 -6.31 -12.46 -23.25
CA ALA A 299 -6.75 -13.84 -23.04
C ALA A 299 -7.45 -14.02 -21.69
N ASN A 300 -7.00 -13.29 -20.67
CA ASN A 300 -7.66 -13.17 -19.37
C ASN A 300 -7.32 -11.80 -18.78
N LEU A 301 -8.33 -10.94 -18.70
CA LEU A 301 -8.16 -9.57 -18.24
C LEU A 301 -8.39 -9.43 -16.73
N ASP A 302 -9.28 -10.22 -16.15
CA ASP A 302 -9.89 -9.86 -14.87
C ASP A 302 -10.25 -11.05 -13.97
N ASP A 303 -10.06 -12.30 -14.40
CA ASP A 303 -10.58 -13.49 -13.70
C ASP A 303 -12.12 -13.45 -13.43
N GLY A 304 -12.87 -12.64 -14.18
CA GLY A 304 -14.29 -12.38 -13.94
C GLY A 304 -14.58 -11.43 -12.77
N LEU A 305 -13.56 -10.73 -12.26
CA LEU A 305 -13.67 -9.76 -11.17
C LEU A 305 -14.07 -8.36 -11.69
N ASP A 306 -14.63 -7.55 -10.79
CA ASP A 306 -14.91 -6.14 -11.04
C ASP A 306 -13.76 -5.25 -10.58
N TRP A 307 -13.63 -4.07 -11.17
CA TRP A 307 -12.62 -3.07 -10.81
C TRP A 307 -13.23 -1.97 -9.94
N GLU A 308 -12.64 -1.75 -8.78
CA GLU A 308 -13.14 -0.78 -7.82
C GLU A 308 -12.09 0.30 -7.55
N ILE A 309 -12.46 1.58 -7.65
CA ILE A 309 -11.56 2.68 -7.28
C ILE A 309 -11.40 2.63 -5.77
N HIS A 310 -10.16 2.61 -5.28
CA HIS A 310 -9.90 2.41 -3.87
C HIS A 310 -10.63 3.45 -2.99
N PRO A 311 -11.30 3.04 -1.88
CA PRO A 311 -12.15 3.92 -1.07
C PRO A 311 -11.51 5.22 -0.59
N SER A 312 -10.19 5.23 -0.36
CA SER A 312 -9.47 6.41 0.11
C SER A 312 -9.54 7.60 -0.85
N TYR A 313 -9.71 7.36 -2.16
CA TYR A 313 -9.70 8.43 -3.18
C TYR A 313 -11.10 8.96 -3.49
N ARG A 314 -12.16 8.26 -3.07
CA ARG A 314 -13.52 8.52 -3.58
C ARG A 314 -14.07 9.87 -3.17
N LYS A 315 -13.85 10.29 -1.91
CA LYS A 315 -14.46 11.52 -1.40
C LYS A 315 -13.84 12.77 -2.03
N VAL A 316 -12.52 12.77 -2.26
CA VAL A 316 -11.81 13.86 -2.93
C VAL A 316 -12.19 13.94 -4.41
N LEU A 317 -12.26 12.79 -5.11
CA LEU A 317 -12.64 12.72 -6.53
C LEU A 317 -14.16 12.75 -6.78
N ARG A 318 -14.97 12.92 -5.73
CA ARG A 318 -16.46 12.92 -5.81
C ARG A 318 -17.04 11.69 -6.51
N ILE A 319 -16.41 10.53 -6.31
CA ILE A 319 -16.82 9.27 -6.93
C ILE A 319 -18.08 8.74 -6.23
N GLY A 320 -19.09 8.36 -7.02
CA GLY A 320 -20.35 7.80 -6.52
C GLY A 320 -21.19 8.78 -5.71
N SER A 321 -21.13 10.08 -6.00
CA SER A 321 -21.82 11.13 -5.22
C SER A 321 -23.31 11.33 -5.55
N SER A 322 -23.98 10.32 -6.10
CA SER A 322 -25.44 10.23 -6.07
C SER A 322 -25.85 9.31 -4.91
N ASP A 323 -26.21 9.91 -3.77
CA ASP A 323 -26.96 9.35 -2.62
C ASP A 323 -26.35 8.37 -1.59
N ASP A 324 -25.08 7.97 -1.64
CA ASP A 324 -24.58 6.95 -0.69
C ASP A 324 -23.70 7.51 0.46
N ILE A 325 -24.25 8.38 1.32
CA ILE A 325 -23.58 8.75 2.59
C ILE A 325 -24.02 7.86 3.77
N ASP A 326 -25.00 6.97 3.56
CA ASP A 326 -25.50 6.00 4.56
C ASP A 326 -25.29 4.53 4.14
N GLU A 327 -24.17 4.23 3.48
CA GLU A 327 -23.66 2.86 3.36
C GLU A 327 -22.48 2.63 4.31
#